data_AF-A0A7C7YBQ3-F1
#
_entry.id   AF-A0A7C7YBQ3-F1
#
_cell.length_a   1.000
_cell.length_b   1.000
_cell.length_c   1.000
_cell.angle_alpha   90.00
_cell.angle_beta   90.00
_cell.angle_gamma   90.00
#
_symmetry.space_group_name_H-M   'P 1'
#
loop_
_entity.id
_entity.type
_entity.pdbx_description
1 polymer ?
#
loop_
_entity_poly.entity_id
_entity_poly.type
_entity_poly.pdbx_seq_one_letter_code
_entity_poly.pdbx_strand_id
1 'polypeptide(L)'
;MDEAVFVSGELTRLQGGFDTDTYAFSIDNAPADFPQHLVLRHFRHRRESGRVVLESTIQNEVHKAGQPVPRVLIDSRDHFLNDRPFLLMERLEGSGL
;
A
#
# COMPACT_ATOMS: atom_id res chain seq x y z
N MET A 1 20.06 4.45 18.08
CA MET A 1 20.09 3.40 17.05
C MET A 1 18.71 3.42 16.45
N ASP A 2 18.59 3.80 15.17
CA ASP A 2 17.34 3.57 14.46
C ASP A 2 17.13 2.06 14.40
N GLU A 3 16.05 1.60 14.98
CA GLU A 3 15.70 0.19 14.96
C GLU A 3 15.29 -0.17 13.54
N ALA A 4 15.88 -1.24 12.99
CA ALA A 4 15.57 -1.65 11.63
C ALA A 4 14.11 -2.14 11.54
N VAL A 5 13.42 -1.72 10.47
CA VAL A 5 12.07 -2.17 10.13
C VAL A 5 12.17 -3.50 9.38
N PHE A 6 11.40 -4.49 9.79
CA PHE A 6 11.41 -5.82 9.18
C PHE A 6 10.00 -6.22 8.73
N VAL A 7 9.91 -6.96 7.62
CA VAL A 7 8.66 -7.65 7.26
C VAL A 7 8.51 -8.84 8.20
N SER A 8 7.34 -8.97 8.82
CA SER A 8 7.00 -10.02 9.77
C SER A 8 5.73 -10.76 9.37
N GLY A 9 5.63 -12.01 9.83
CA GLY A 9 4.52 -12.90 9.48
C GLY A 9 4.55 -13.40 8.04
N GLU A 10 3.40 -13.88 7.56
CA GLU A 10 3.24 -14.42 6.21
C GLU A 10 2.92 -13.31 5.20
N LEU A 11 3.59 -13.35 4.04
CA LEU A 11 3.24 -12.54 2.87
C LEU A 11 2.09 -13.22 2.12
N THR A 12 0.86 -12.79 2.34
CA THR A 12 -0.32 -13.38 1.72
C THR A 12 -0.68 -12.64 0.43
N ARG A 13 -0.74 -13.36 -0.71
CA ARG A 13 -1.31 -12.79 -1.94
C ARG A 13 -2.83 -12.72 -1.81
N LEU A 14 -3.37 -11.51 -1.92
CA LEU A 14 -4.82 -11.29 -1.98
C LEU A 14 -5.32 -11.59 -3.40
N GLN A 15 -6.43 -12.30 -3.48
CA GLN A 15 -7.07 -12.61 -4.76
C GLN A 15 -7.85 -11.38 -5.28
N GLY A 16 -7.90 -11.23 -6.60
CA GLY A 16 -8.52 -10.09 -7.27
C GLY A 16 -7.50 -9.04 -7.74
N GLY A 17 -8.02 -8.02 -8.41
CA GLY A 17 -7.19 -7.01 -9.09
C GLY A 17 -6.86 -7.40 -10.53
N PHE A 18 -7.33 -6.58 -11.47
CA PHE A 18 -7.04 -6.75 -12.89
C PHE A 18 -5.62 -6.29 -13.23
N ASP A 19 -5.22 -5.14 -12.67
CA ASP A 19 -3.97 -4.46 -12.99
C ASP A 19 -2.84 -4.68 -11.98
N THR A 20 -3.17 -5.24 -10.81
CA THR A 20 -2.23 -5.30 -9.67
C THR A 20 -2.09 -6.71 -9.12
N ASP A 21 -0.87 -7.06 -8.73
CA ASP A 21 -0.61 -8.14 -7.78
C ASP A 21 -0.65 -7.55 -6.37
N THR A 22 -1.64 -7.96 -5.59
CA THR A 22 -1.91 -7.40 -4.27
C THR A 22 -1.43 -8.34 -3.17
N TYR A 23 -0.69 -7.83 -2.21
CA TYR A 23 -0.13 -8.59 -1.09
C TYR A 23 -0.49 -7.93 0.24
N ALA A 24 -0.83 -8.74 1.24
CA ALA A 24 -0.98 -8.32 2.62
C ALA A 24 0.17 -8.89 3.45
N PHE A 25 0.72 -8.10 4.37
CA PHE A 25 1.82 -8.47 5.26
C PHE A 25 1.83 -7.58 6.50
N SER A 26 2.67 -7.94 7.48
CA SER A 26 2.93 -7.11 8.65
C SER A 26 4.38 -6.64 8.68
N ILE A 27 4.64 -5.59 9.44
CA ILE A 27 6.00 -5.12 9.74
C ILE A 27 6.21 -5.00 11.24
N ASP A 28 7.42 -5.32 11.67
CA ASP A 28 7.91 -5.11 13.04
C ASP A 28 8.73 -3.81 13.10
N ASN A 29 8.74 -3.17 14.27
CA ASN A 29 9.44 -1.90 14.54
C ASN A 29 8.98 -0.76 13.62
N ALA A 30 7.69 -0.73 13.28
CA ALA A 30 7.09 0.35 12.50
C ALA A 30 7.26 1.71 13.21
N PRO A 31 7.55 2.81 12.48
CA PRO A 31 7.50 4.16 13.04
C PRO A 31 6.15 4.47 13.69
N ALA A 32 6.11 5.38 14.68
CA ALA A 32 4.94 5.63 15.52
C ALA A 32 3.62 5.91 14.74
N ASP A 33 3.71 6.54 13.56
CA ASP A 33 2.55 6.89 12.72
C ASP A 33 2.33 5.94 11.53
N PHE A 34 3.05 4.81 11.52
CA PHE A 34 3.02 3.83 10.47
C PHE A 34 2.27 2.56 10.93
N PRO A 35 1.19 2.16 10.26
CA PRO A 35 0.43 0.99 10.66
C PRO A 35 1.25 -0.29 10.48
N GLN A 36 1.11 -1.22 11.42
CA GLN A 36 1.84 -2.50 11.36
C GLN A 36 1.32 -3.42 10.26
N HIS A 37 0.02 -3.39 9.96
CA HIS A 37 -0.60 -4.23 8.93
C HIS A 37 -0.77 -3.44 7.64
N LEU A 38 -0.23 -4.00 6.56
CA LEU A 38 -0.08 -3.29 5.29
C LEU A 38 -0.64 -4.09 4.12
N VAL A 39 -0.97 -3.34 3.07
CA VAL A 39 -1.28 -3.86 1.76
C VAL A 39 -0.35 -3.22 0.73
N LEU A 40 0.33 -4.04 -0.05
CA LEU A 40 1.09 -3.65 -1.23
C LEU A 40 0.25 -3.94 -2.47
N ARG A 41 -0.04 -2.93 -3.28
CA ARG A 41 -0.54 -3.10 -4.64
C ARG A 41 0.62 -2.90 -5.61
N HIS A 42 1.11 -3.99 -6.21
CA HIS A 42 2.18 -3.94 -7.20
C HIS A 42 1.59 -3.94 -8.60
N PHE A 43 1.77 -2.86 -9.35
CA PHE A 43 1.18 -2.73 -10.69
C PHE A 43 1.95 -3.58 -11.69
N ARG A 44 1.22 -4.29 -12.55
CA ARG A 44 1.81 -5.19 -13.55
C ARG A 44 2.49 -4.45 -14.70
N HIS A 45 2.07 -3.21 -14.98
CA HIS A 45 2.55 -2.41 -16.10
C HIS A 45 3.37 -1.19 -15.66
N ARG A 46 4.50 -0.95 -16.33
CA ARG A 46 5.44 0.14 -15.98
C ARG A 46 4.90 1.55 -16.25
N ARG A 47 3.94 1.72 -17.17
CA ARG A 47 3.49 3.03 -17.67
C ARG A 47 2.42 3.72 -16.82
N GLU A 48 2.10 3.16 -15.65
CA GLU A 48 0.97 3.65 -14.83
C GLU A 48 1.37 4.67 -13.74
N SER A 49 2.64 5.07 -13.62
CA SER A 49 3.11 5.88 -12.48
C SER A 49 2.32 7.18 -12.27
N GLY A 50 2.09 7.97 -13.31
CA GLY A 50 1.31 9.21 -13.20
C GLY A 50 -0.14 8.97 -12.75
N ARG A 51 -0.75 7.87 -13.22
CA ARG A 51 -2.09 7.45 -12.81
C ARG A 51 -2.12 7.02 -11.35
N VAL A 52 -1.14 6.23 -10.93
CA VAL A 52 -0.98 5.73 -9.56
C VAL A 52 -0.83 6.87 -8.54
N VAL A 53 -0.07 7.91 -8.88
CA VAL A 53 0.12 9.08 -8.00
C VAL A 53 -1.15 9.94 -7.90
N LEU A 54 -1.90 10.07 -9.00
CA LEU A 54 -3.20 10.76 -8.95
C LEU A 54 -4.21 9.96 -8.10
N GLU A 55 -4.27 8.64 -8.31
CA GLU A 55 -5.12 7.74 -7.53
C GLU A 55 -4.78 7.80 -6.03
N SER A 56 -3.49 7.79 -5.65
CA SER A 56 -3.07 7.90 -4.24
C SER A 56 -3.49 9.23 -3.62
N THR A 57 -3.33 10.33 -4.36
CA THR A 57 -3.71 11.67 -3.90
C THR A 57 -5.21 11.73 -3.62
N ILE A 58 -6.04 11.32 -4.57
CA ILE A 58 -7.50 11.31 -4.42
C ILE A 58 -7.92 10.44 -3.23
N GLN A 59 -7.37 9.23 -3.13
CA GLN A 59 -7.74 8.30 -2.06
C GLN A 59 -7.39 8.85 -0.67
N ASN A 60 -6.22 9.50 -0.53
CA ASN A 60 -5.83 10.14 0.72
C ASN A 60 -6.71 11.34 1.09
N GLU A 61 -7.19 12.12 0.13
CA GLU A 61 -8.16 13.19 0.42
C GLU A 61 -9.52 12.61 0.85
N VAL A 62 -9.96 11.51 0.23
CA VAL A 62 -11.18 10.80 0.63
C VAL A 62 -11.05 10.21 2.05
N HIS A 63 -9.88 9.66 2.40
CA HIS A 63 -9.58 9.21 3.75
C HIS A 63 -9.64 10.36 4.77
N LYS A 64 -9.01 11.51 4.47
CA LYS A 64 -9.04 12.72 5.32
C LYS A 64 -10.46 13.25 5.52
N ALA A 65 -11.35 13.05 4.56
CA ALA A 65 -12.76 13.38 4.66
C ALA A 65 -13.57 12.41 5.55
N GLY A 66 -12.92 11.40 6.16
CA GLY A 66 -13.53 10.46 7.10
C GLY A 66 -14.24 9.27 6.44
N GLN A 67 -14.01 9.03 5.15
CA GLN A 67 -14.56 7.86 4.47
C GLN A 67 -13.75 6.59 4.80
N PRO A 68 -14.38 5.40 4.83
CA PRO A 68 -13.71 4.15 5.15
C PRO A 68 -12.90 3.61 3.97
N VAL A 69 -11.89 4.38 3.56
CA VAL A 69 -10.92 4.01 2.53
C VAL A 69 -9.52 3.93 3.15
N PRO A 70 -8.67 3.00 2.68
CA PRO A 70 -7.32 2.87 3.21
C PRO A 70 -6.49 4.10 2.89
N ARG A 71 -5.72 4.58 3.86
CA ARG A 71 -4.65 5.56 3.66
C ARG A 71 -3.53 4.97 2.83
N VAL A 72 -3.08 5.71 1.81
CA VAL A 72 -1.85 5.42 1.07
C VAL A 72 -0.68 6.10 1.79
N LEU A 73 0.29 5.28 2.21
CA LEU A 73 1.47 5.71 2.96
C LEU A 73 2.63 6.08 2.04
N ILE A 74 2.85 5.26 1.01
CA ILE A 74 3.92 5.43 0.02
C ILE A 74 3.36 5.12 -1.37
N ASP A 75 3.68 5.96 -2.35
CA ASP A 75 3.31 5.78 -3.75
C ASP A 75 4.54 5.88 -4.66
N SER A 76 4.30 5.80 -5.98
CA SER A 76 5.36 5.76 -6.99
C SER A 76 5.82 7.13 -7.51
N ARG A 77 5.72 8.19 -6.70
CA ARG A 77 6.28 9.51 -7.07
C ARG A 77 7.80 9.43 -7.27
N ASP A 78 8.51 8.93 -6.27
CA ASP A 78 9.98 8.92 -6.22
C ASP A 78 10.56 7.50 -6.12
N HIS A 79 9.71 6.48 -5.98
CA HIS A 79 10.10 5.11 -5.71
C HIS A 79 9.42 4.13 -6.66
N PHE A 80 10.14 3.08 -7.04
CA PHE A 80 9.60 1.96 -7.81
C PHE A 80 10.03 0.66 -7.15
N LEU A 81 9.18 -0.36 -7.24
CA LEU A 81 9.51 -1.70 -6.79
C LEU A 81 9.70 -2.59 -8.02
N ASN A 82 10.91 -3.13 -8.23
CA ASN A 82 11.26 -3.92 -9.41
C ASN A 82 10.89 -3.19 -10.73
N ASP A 83 11.21 -1.90 -10.81
CA ASP A 83 10.89 -0.99 -11.93
C ASP A 83 9.39 -0.87 -12.27
N ARG A 84 8.50 -1.22 -11.34
CA ARG A 84 7.05 -1.07 -11.53
C ARG A 84 6.44 -0.19 -10.46
N PRO A 85 5.36 0.55 -10.81
CA PRO A 85 4.61 1.30 -9.82
C PRO A 85 4.05 0.39 -8.73
N PHE A 86 3.94 0.95 -7.54
CA PHE A 86 3.30 0.35 -6.39
C PHE A 86 2.56 1.39 -5.54
N LEU A 87 1.64 0.89 -4.73
CA LEU A 87 1.09 1.61 -3.58
C LEU A 87 1.34 0.77 -2.34
N LEU A 88 1.85 1.40 -1.28
CA LEU A 88 1.88 0.84 0.06
C LEU A 88 0.84 1.54 0.90
N MET A 89 -0.05 0.74 1.48
CA MET A 89 -1.30 1.22 2.06
C MET A 89 -1.50 0.58 3.42
N GLU A 90 -2.23 1.26 4.30
CA GLU A 90 -2.73 0.60 5.50
C GLU A 90 -3.70 -0.52 5.13
N ARG A 91 -3.69 -1.61 5.90
CA ARG A 91 -4.69 -2.67 5.78
C ARG A 91 -5.93 -2.27 6.57
N LEU A 92 -7.06 -2.11 5.88
CA LEU A 92 -8.36 -2.07 6.53
C LEU A 92 -8.91 -3.49 6.65
N GLU A 93 -9.45 -3.82 7.82
CA GLU A 93 -10.20 -5.07 7.99
C GLU A 93 -11.56 -4.94 7.29
N GLY A 94 -11.70 -5.59 6.15
CA GLY A 94 -12.97 -5.75 5.48
C GLY A 94 -13.59 -7.08 5.86
N SER A 95 -14.82 -7.07 6.37
CA SER A 95 -15.73 -8.19 6.16
C SER A 95 -16.18 -8.11 4.70
N GLY A 96 -15.78 -9.07 3.87
CA GLY A 96 -16.27 -9.15 2.49
C GLY A 96 -17.80 -9.05 2.46
N LEU A 97 -18.32 -8.27 1.51
CA LEU A 97 -19.76 -8.21 1.23
C LEU A 97 -20.26 -9.54 0.67
#